data_AF-A0A2G9UIT3-F1
#
_entry.id   AF-A0A2G9UIT3-F1
#
_cell.length_a   1.000
_cell.length_b   1.000
_cell.length_c   1.000
_cell.angle_alpha   90.00
_cell.angle_beta   90.00
_cell.angle_gamma   90.00
#
_symmetry.space_group_name_H-M   'P 1'
#
loop_
_entity.id
_entity.type
_entity.pdbx_description
1 polymer ?
#
loop_
_entity_poly.entity_id
_entity_poly.type
_entity_poly.pdbx_seq_one_letter_code
_entity_poly.pdbx_strand_id
1 'polypeptide(L)'
;MILLQRYLNDPLYIGLRHERVRGEEYDRLIDNFIKAATKRFGRDTLIQFEDFAFNNAYRLLDRYKDEYCVFNDDIQGTAAVVVAGLLATTRVTKAKLSQQKIVFLGAGAVRLP
;
A
#
# COMPACT_ATOMS: atom_id res chain seq x y z
N MET A 1 11.42 -16.41 -3.41
CA MET A 1 12.27 -16.97 -4.47
C MET A 1 11.53 -18.00 -5.34
N ILE A 2 10.88 -19.02 -4.76
CA ILE A 2 10.18 -20.08 -5.52
C ILE A 2 9.01 -19.55 -6.40
N LEU A 3 8.24 -18.58 -5.90
CA LEU A 3 7.11 -18.00 -6.64
C LEU A 3 7.53 -17.24 -7.91
N LEU A 4 8.66 -16.53 -7.89
CA LEU A 4 9.12 -15.76 -9.05
C LEU A 4 9.57 -16.69 -10.18
N GLN A 5 10.30 -17.75 -9.85
CA GLN A 5 10.82 -18.70 -10.83
C GLN A 5 9.70 -19.43 -11.60
N ARG A 6 8.56 -19.67 -10.93
CA ARG A 6 7.38 -20.25 -11.57
C ARG A 6 6.87 -19.38 -12.72
N TYR A 7 6.79 -18.07 -12.53
CA TYR A 7 6.31 -17.15 -13.56
C TYR A 7 7.33 -16.90 -14.67
N LEU A 8 8.63 -16.81 -14.33
CA LEU A 8 9.67 -16.58 -15.33
C LEU A 8 9.73 -17.71 -16.38
N ASN A 9 9.45 -18.94 -15.97
CA ASN A 9 9.43 -20.13 -16.83
C ASN A 9 8.07 -20.41 -17.46
N ASP A 10 7.00 -19.71 -17.06
CA ASP A 10 5.66 -19.96 -17.57
C ASP A 10 5.52 -19.36 -18.99
N PRO A 11 5.26 -20.15 -20.04
CA PRO A 11 5.13 -19.65 -21.41
C PRO A 11 3.97 -18.66 -21.57
N LEU A 12 2.98 -18.69 -20.68
CA LEU A 12 1.83 -17.78 -20.68
C LEU A 12 2.06 -16.51 -19.84
N TYR A 13 3.22 -16.36 -19.19
CA TYR A 13 3.53 -15.15 -18.44
C TYR A 13 3.67 -13.93 -19.36
N ILE A 14 2.83 -12.93 -19.13
CA ILE A 14 2.73 -11.69 -19.92
C ILE A 14 3.69 -10.58 -19.45
N GLY A 15 4.40 -10.79 -18.34
CA GLY A 15 5.31 -9.80 -17.78
C GLY A 15 6.73 -9.90 -18.34
N LEU A 16 7.59 -9.00 -17.86
CA LEU A 16 9.02 -9.02 -18.19
C LEU A 16 9.70 -10.26 -17.57
N ARG A 17 10.44 -11.01 -18.38
CA ARG A 17 11.09 -12.27 -17.98
C ARG A 17 12.48 -12.04 -17.37
N HIS A 18 12.53 -11.24 -16.31
CA HIS A 18 13.72 -11.03 -15.50
C HIS A 18 13.37 -10.76 -14.03
N GLU A 19 14.36 -10.80 -13.15
CA GLU A 19 14.16 -10.46 -11.74
C GLU A 19 13.75 -8.99 -11.56
N ARG A 20 12.98 -8.71 -10.51
CA ARG A 20 12.45 -7.37 -10.30
C ARG A 20 13.59 -6.37 -10.04
N VAL A 21 13.60 -5.27 -10.78
CA VAL A 21 14.51 -4.14 -10.57
C VAL A 21 14.35 -3.55 -9.16
N ARG A 22 15.45 -3.06 -8.59
CA ARG A 22 15.55 -2.52 -7.23
C ARG A 22 16.37 -1.22 -7.22
N GLY A 23 16.24 -0.47 -6.13
CA GLY A 23 17.03 0.75 -5.91
C GLY A 23 16.60 1.90 -6.82
N GLU A 24 17.57 2.73 -7.20
CA GLU A 24 17.33 4.01 -7.89
C GLU A 24 16.57 3.85 -9.21
N GLU A 25 16.82 2.79 -9.98
CA GLU A 25 16.13 2.58 -11.24
C GLU A 25 14.63 2.34 -11.05
N TYR A 26 14.26 1.57 -10.03
CA TYR A 26 12.86 1.39 -9.64
C TYR A 26 12.24 2.70 -9.19
N ASP A 27 12.95 3.48 -8.37
CA ASP A 27 12.45 4.75 -7.85
C ASP A 27 12.23 5.79 -8.95
N ARG A 28 13.16 5.87 -9.92
CA ARG A 28 13.04 6.76 -11.08
C ARG A 28 11.81 6.40 -11.92
N LEU A 29 11.50 5.12 -12.08
CA LEU A 29 10.28 4.71 -12.77
C LEU A 29 9.02 5.23 -12.07
N ILE A 30 8.93 5.08 -10.74
CA ILE A 30 7.77 5.55 -9.98
C ILE A 30 7.68 7.09 -10.00
N ASP A 31 8.80 7.78 -9.82
CA ASP A 31 8.85 9.25 -9.91
C ASP A 31 8.34 9.75 -11.27
N ASN A 32 8.78 9.11 -12.35
CA ASN A 32 8.37 9.48 -13.70
C ASN A 32 6.88 9.20 -13.92
N PHE A 33 6.34 8.09 -13.39
CA PHE A 33 4.91 7.80 -13.44
C PHE A 33 4.09 8.87 -12.72
N ILE A 34 4.42 9.20 -11.47
CA ILE A 34 3.70 10.21 -10.67
C ILE A 34 3.71 11.58 -11.38
N LYS A 35 4.87 12.00 -11.88
CA LYS A 35 5.01 13.25 -12.64
C LYS A 35 4.21 13.23 -13.95
N ALA A 36 4.28 12.14 -14.70
CA ALA A 36 3.59 12.03 -15.98
C ALA A 36 2.06 12.02 -15.79
N ALA A 37 1.56 11.25 -14.83
CA ALA A 37 0.14 11.15 -14.52
C ALA A 37 -0.42 12.53 -14.12
N THR A 38 0.21 13.20 -13.16
CA THR A 38 -0.25 14.52 -12.70
C THR A 38 -0.07 15.63 -13.73
N LYS A 39 0.98 15.57 -14.56
CA LYS A 39 1.13 16.50 -15.69
C LYS A 39 0.01 16.33 -16.72
N ARG A 40 -0.44 15.10 -16.98
CA ARG A 40 -1.43 14.80 -18.02
C ARG A 40 -2.87 14.99 -17.55
N PHE A 41 -3.16 14.65 -16.30
CA PHE A 41 -4.53 14.57 -15.77
C PHE A 41 -4.83 15.65 -14.71
N GLY A 42 -3.82 16.40 -14.27
CA GLY A 42 -3.95 17.47 -13.28
C GLY A 42 -3.30 17.14 -11.95
N ARG A 43 -2.95 18.17 -11.19
CA ARG A 43 -2.24 18.03 -9.91
C ARG A 43 -3.05 17.25 -8.87
N ASP A 44 -4.38 17.38 -8.95
CA ASP A 44 -5.36 16.77 -8.04
C ASP A 44 -5.79 15.37 -8.47
N THR A 45 -5.09 14.75 -9.44
CA THR A 45 -5.35 13.36 -9.82
C THR A 45 -5.11 12.45 -8.63
N LEU A 46 -6.16 11.74 -8.19
CA LEU A 46 -6.07 10.74 -7.15
C LEU A 46 -5.27 9.53 -7.63
N ILE A 47 -4.23 9.16 -6.87
CA ILE A 47 -3.41 7.99 -7.15
C ILE A 47 -3.43 7.07 -5.92
N GLN A 48 -4.06 5.91 -6.08
CA GLN A 48 -4.10 4.85 -5.06
C GLN A 48 -2.92 3.88 -5.29
N PHE A 49 -2.06 3.71 -4.28
CA PHE A 49 -1.06 2.64 -4.26
C PHE A 49 -1.67 1.35 -3.71
N GLU A 50 -1.47 0.25 -4.42
CA GLU A 50 -2.07 -1.06 -4.13
C GLU A 50 -1.03 -2.17 -4.25
N ASP A 51 -1.06 -3.16 -3.36
CA ASP A 51 -0.30 -4.43 -3.45
C ASP A 51 1.23 -4.24 -3.56
N PHE A 52 1.77 -3.14 -3.01
CA PHE A 52 3.20 -2.94 -2.90
C PHE A 52 3.77 -3.76 -1.74
N ALA A 53 4.95 -4.36 -1.94
CA ALA A 53 5.67 -4.98 -0.84
C ALA A 53 5.90 -3.95 0.28
N PHE A 54 5.70 -4.37 1.53
CA PHE A 54 5.65 -3.50 2.72
C PHE A 54 6.67 -2.35 2.74
N ASN A 55 7.96 -2.65 2.53
CA ASN A 55 9.02 -1.63 2.55
C ASN A 55 8.83 -0.55 1.48
N ASN A 56 8.31 -0.91 0.31
CA ASN A 56 7.99 0.05 -0.75
C ASN A 56 6.69 0.78 -0.46
N ALA A 57 5.65 0.09 0.04
CA ALA A 57 4.37 0.73 0.33
C ALA A 57 4.52 1.93 1.27
N TYR A 58 5.20 1.75 2.41
CA TYR A 58 5.46 2.83 3.37
C TYR A 58 6.35 3.93 2.79
N ARG A 59 7.47 3.54 2.17
CA ARG A 59 8.44 4.50 1.64
C ARG A 59 7.85 5.38 0.54
N LEU A 60 7.08 4.79 -0.38
CA LEU A 60 6.44 5.54 -1.47
C LEU A 60 5.31 6.42 -0.92
N LEU A 61 4.50 5.93 0.02
CA LEU A 61 3.49 6.75 0.68
C LEU A 61 4.13 7.97 1.35
N ASP A 62 5.16 7.76 2.18
CA ASP A 62 5.86 8.83 2.89
C ASP A 62 6.48 9.85 1.93
N ARG A 63 7.06 9.35 0.82
CA ARG A 63 7.69 10.18 -0.20
C ARG A 63 6.73 11.11 -0.93
N TYR A 64 5.48 10.71 -1.17
CA TYR A 64 4.58 11.45 -2.07
C TYR A 64 3.37 12.09 -1.37
N LYS A 65 2.99 11.65 -0.17
CA LYS A 65 1.74 12.07 0.50
C LYS A 65 1.58 13.57 0.73
N ASP A 66 2.69 14.28 0.95
CA ASP A 66 2.65 15.72 1.27
C ASP A 66 2.68 16.60 0.02
N GLU A 67 2.99 16.01 -1.14
CA GLU A 67 3.05 16.73 -2.42
C GLU A 67 1.94 16.33 -3.38
N TYR A 68 1.48 15.07 -3.38
CA TYR A 68 0.54 14.52 -4.37
C TYR A 68 -0.75 14.05 -3.70
N CYS A 69 -1.86 14.05 -4.46
CA CYS A 69 -3.10 13.42 -4.01
C CYS A 69 -2.96 11.90 -4.09
N VAL A 70 -2.27 11.32 -3.09
CA VAL A 70 -1.98 9.89 -3.01
C VAL A 70 -2.47 9.30 -1.69
N PHE A 71 -2.80 8.02 -1.73
CA PHE A 71 -2.97 7.20 -0.52
C PHE A 71 -2.60 5.74 -0.84
N ASN A 72 -2.44 4.93 0.20
CA ASN A 72 -2.24 3.49 0.04
C ASN A 72 -3.39 2.72 0.71
N ASP A 73 -4.06 1.84 -0.02
CA ASP A 73 -5.27 1.15 0.48
C ASP A 73 -4.93 0.07 1.52
N ASP A 74 -3.86 -0.70 1.29
CA ASP A 74 -3.38 -1.71 2.22
C ASP A 74 -3.08 -1.14 3.62
N ILE A 75 -2.58 0.10 3.68
CA ILE A 75 -2.25 0.80 4.93
C ILE A 75 -3.45 1.59 5.44
N GLN A 76 -3.94 2.56 4.66
CA GLN A 76 -4.91 3.54 5.12
C GLN A 76 -6.36 3.05 4.95
N GLY A 77 -6.68 2.37 3.86
CA GLY A 77 -7.99 1.79 3.61
C GLY A 77 -8.34 0.67 4.59
N THR A 78 -7.41 -0.28 4.78
CA THR A 78 -7.56 -1.36 5.76
C THR A 78 -7.67 -0.81 7.19
N ALA A 79 -6.86 0.21 7.55
CA ALA A 79 -6.99 0.84 8.86
C ALA A 79 -8.37 1.50 9.05
N ALA A 80 -8.89 2.17 8.03
CA ALA A 80 -10.20 2.84 8.08
C ALA A 80 -11.34 1.84 8.30
N VAL A 81 -11.38 0.72 7.57
CA VAL A 81 -12.45 -0.27 7.74
C VAL A 81 -12.37 -0.99 9.09
N VAL A 82 -11.16 -1.27 9.59
CA VAL A 82 -10.97 -1.87 10.93
C VAL A 82 -11.48 -0.93 12.02
N VAL A 83 -11.12 0.35 11.98
CA VAL A 83 -11.61 1.34 12.94
C VAL A 83 -13.13 1.51 12.83
N ALA A 84 -13.69 1.54 11.62
CA ALA A 84 -15.14 1.59 11.43
C ALA A 84 -15.84 0.39 12.08
N GLY A 85 -15.30 -0.81 11.92
CA GLY A 85 -15.79 -2.02 12.60
C GLY A 85 -15.71 -1.90 14.12
N LEU A 86 -14.58 -1.46 14.68
CA LEU A 86 -14.42 -1.25 16.12
C LEU A 86 -15.40 -0.21 16.67
N LEU A 87 -15.63 0.88 15.95
CA LEU A 87 -16.62 1.89 16.36
C LEU A 87 -18.04 1.33 16.32
N ALA A 88 -18.37 0.52 15.32
CA ALA A 88 -19.68 -0.14 15.24
C ALA A 88 -19.92 -1.08 16.43
N THR A 89 -18.90 -1.85 16.86
CA THR A 89 -19.05 -2.79 17.99
C THR A 89 -19.33 -2.08 19.32
N THR A 90 -18.82 -0.86 19.53
CA THR A 90 -19.13 -0.08 20.76
C THR A 90 -20.63 0.14 20.97
N ARG A 91 -21.41 0.22 19.88
CA ARG A 91 -22.88 0.39 19.94
C ARG A 91 -23.59 -0.87 20.43
N VAL A 92 -23.00 -2.04 20.21
CA VAL A 92 -23.51 -3.35 20.62
C VAL A 92 -23.04 -3.69 22.03
N THR A 93 -21.74 -3.57 22.29
CA THR A 93 -21.12 -3.93 23.57
C THR A 93 -21.38 -2.91 24.67
N LYS A 94 -21.79 -1.68 24.32
CA LYS A 94 -21.95 -0.53 25.22
C LYS A 94 -20.67 -0.14 25.98
N ALA A 95 -19.51 -0.61 25.51
CA ALA A 95 -18.21 -0.28 26.08
C ALA A 95 -17.48 0.72 25.17
N LYS A 96 -16.72 1.64 25.78
CA LYS A 96 -15.91 2.60 25.02
C LYS A 96 -14.75 1.88 24.34
N LEU A 97 -14.32 2.38 23.18
CA LEU A 97 -13.13 1.86 22.49
C LEU A 97 -11.88 1.95 23.37
N SER A 98 -11.76 3.01 24.17
CA SER A 98 -10.66 3.22 25.13
C SER A 98 -10.58 2.19 26.25
N GLN A 99 -11.59 1.33 26.42
CA GLN A 99 -11.63 0.26 27.41
C GLN A 99 -11.26 -1.11 26.81
N GLN A 100 -11.10 -1.20 25.49
CA GLN A 100 -10.80 -2.45 24.80
C GLN A 100 -9.31 -2.78 24.89
N LYS A 101 -9.01 -4.07 25.02
CA LYS A 101 -7.66 -4.61 24.84
C LYS A 101 -7.61 -5.28 23.47
N ILE A 102 -6.80 -4.73 22.57
CA ILE A 102 -6.71 -5.18 21.18
C ILE A 102 -5.44 -6.01 21.01
N VAL A 103 -5.57 -7.20 20.42
CA VAL A 103 -4.44 -8.08 20.08
C VAL A 103 -4.37 -8.21 18.57
N PHE A 104 -3.19 -7.96 18.00
CA PHE A 104 -2.93 -8.11 16.58
C PHE A 104 -2.15 -9.40 16.33
N LEU A 105 -2.64 -10.25 15.41
CA LEU A 105 -1.94 -11.45 14.95
C LEU A 105 -1.39 -11.18 13.54
N GLY A 106 -0.10 -10.87 13.47
CA GLY A 106 0.61 -10.49 12.24
C GLY A 106 1.13 -9.06 12.30
N ALA A 107 2.39 -8.86 11.89
CA ALA A 107 3.09 -7.56 11.89
C ALA A 107 3.62 -7.21 10.49
N GLY A 108 2.84 -7.57 9.45
CA GLY A 108 3.16 -7.34 8.05
C GLY A 108 2.90 -5.89 7.64
N ALA A 109 1.81 -5.66 6.90
CA ALA A 109 1.43 -4.38 6.30
C ALA A 109 1.27 -3.19 7.27
N VAL A 110 1.20 -3.45 8.57
CA VAL A 110 1.06 -2.42 9.60
C VAL A 110 2.07 -2.74 10.71
N ARG A 111 3.25 -2.13 10.63
CA ARG A 111 4.12 -1.99 11.80
C ARG A 111 3.71 -0.69 12.48
N LEU A 112 2.94 -0.80 13.56
CA LEU A 112 2.74 0.33 14.47
C LEU A 112 4.11 0.67 15.09
N PRO A 113 4.46 1.96 15.24
CA PRO A 113 5.68 2.37 15.93
C PRO A 113 5.74 1.84 17.36
#